data_AF-A0A1I2IAU5-F1
#
_entry.id   AF-A0A1I2IAU5-F1
#
_cell.length_a   1.000
_cell.length_b   1.000
_cell.length_c   1.000
_cell.angle_alpha   90.00
_cell.angle_beta   90.00
_cell.angle_gamma   90.00
#
_symmetry.space_group_name_H-M   'P 1'
#
loop_
_entity.id
_entity.type
_entity.pdbx_description
1 polymer ?
#
loop_
_entity_poly.entity_id
_entity_poly.type
_entity_poly.pdbx_seq_one_letter_code
_entity_poly.pdbx_strand_id
1 'polypeptide(L)' 'MTGQRLAPDRAVLACRVLEPDQWCRRCGGEGTVRDTVTRRLAHEPLGWRPTTLAVTIRRCIARSLSLEVPTADDSR' A
#
# COMPACT_ATOMS: atom_id res chain seq x y z
N MET A 1 -2.00 10.77 -8.92
CA MET A 1 -0.97 11.67 -8.32
C MET A 1 -1.67 12.70 -7.44
N THR A 2 -1.08 13.07 -6.30
CA THR A 2 -1.66 14.04 -5.33
C THR A 2 -0.80 15.29 -5.13
N GLY A 3 0.42 15.32 -5.66
CA GLY A 3 1.29 16.49 -5.60
C GLY A 3 2.70 16.18 -6.07
N GLN A 4 3.55 17.20 -6.18
CA GLN A 4 4.95 17.05 -6.55
C GLN A 4 5.86 18.01 -5.80
N ARG A 5 7.12 17.60 -5.62
CA ARG A 5 8.22 18.45 -5.17
C ARG A 5 9.41 18.29 -6.10
N LEU A 6 9.87 19.38 -6.66
CA LEU A 6 11.05 19.43 -7.51
C LEU A 6 12.23 20.00 -6.71
N ALA A 7 13.37 19.34 -6.81
CA ALA A 7 14.65 19.81 -6.32
C ALA A 7 15.67 19.74 -7.49
N PRO A 8 16.80 20.47 -7.40
CA PRO A 8 17.78 20.48 -8.49
C PRO A 8 18.30 19.08 -8.87
N ASP A 9 18.43 18.19 -7.88
CA ASP A 9 18.98 16.84 -7.98
C ASP A 9 17.94 15.74 -8.15
N ARG A 10 16.65 16.02 -7.88
CA ARG A 10 15.59 14.99 -7.87
C ARG A 10 14.19 15.57 -7.96
N ALA A 11 13.26 14.76 -8.43
CA ALA A 11 11.83 14.98 -8.34
C ALA A 11 11.17 13.95 -7.41
N VAL A 12 10.14 14.37 -6.68
CA VAL A 12 9.30 13.47 -5.88
C VAL A 12 7.85 13.67 -6.29
N LEU A 13 7.17 12.60 -6.67
CA LEU A 13 5.74 12.58 -6.92
C LEU A 13 5.03 11.98 -5.71
N ALA A 14 4.16 12.76 -5.08
CA ALA A 14 3.27 12.26 -4.04
C ALA A 14 2.11 11.52 -4.70
N CYS A 15 1.87 10.29 -4.25
CA CYS A 15 0.85 9.42 -4.78
C CYS A 15 0.02 8.80 -3.65
N ARG A 16 -1.23 8.46 -3.96
CA ARG A 16 -2.08 7.58 -3.16
C ARG A 16 -2.60 6.47 -4.07
N VAL A 17 -2.81 5.28 -3.51
CA VAL A 17 -3.53 4.22 -4.22
C VAL A 17 -4.99 4.66 -4.39
N LEU A 18 -5.50 4.62 -5.62
CA LEU A 18 -6.89 5.03 -5.92
C LEU A 18 -7.90 4.05 -5.32
N GLU A 19 -7.66 2.76 -5.51
CA GLU A 19 -8.50 1.66 -5.05
C GLU A 19 -7.66 0.73 -4.16
N PRO A 20 -7.43 1.09 -2.89
CA PRO A 20 -6.65 0.25 -2.00
C PRO A 20 -7.46 -0.95 -1.53
N ASP A 21 -6.77 -2.09 -1.39
CA ASP A 21 -7.38 -3.28 -0.81
C ASP A 21 -7.81 -3.07 0.65
N GLN A 22 -8.87 -3.77 1.01
CA GLN A 22 -9.39 -3.82 2.37
C GLN A 22 -9.11 -5.17 3.04
N TRP A 23 -8.20 -5.97 2.50
CA TRP A 23 -7.96 -7.32 3.00
C TRP A 23 -6.73 -7.39 3.90
N CYS A 24 -6.85 -8.13 4.99
CA CYS A 24 -5.73 -8.42 5.85
C CYS A 24 -4.77 -9.38 5.12
N ARG A 25 -3.55 -8.93 4.83
CA ARG A 25 -2.51 -9.76 4.17
C ARG A 25 -2.08 -10.99 4.99
N ARG A 26 -2.44 -11.07 6.28
CA ARG A 26 -2.12 -12.21 7.16
C ARG A 26 -3.18 -13.31 7.13
N CYS A 27 -4.47 -12.97 7.11
CA CYS A 27 -5.56 -13.96 7.20
C CYS A 27 -6.49 -14.00 6.00
N GLY A 28 -6.38 -13.06 5.05
CA GLY A 28 -7.25 -12.97 3.87
C GLY A 28 -8.63 -12.37 4.12
N GLY A 29 -9.06 -12.22 5.39
CA GLY A 29 -10.34 -11.61 5.75
C GLY A 29 -10.39 -10.09 5.56
N GLU A 30 -11.61 -9.55 5.60
CA GLU A 30 -11.83 -8.10 5.56
C GLU A 30 -11.20 -7.41 6.77
N GLY A 31 -10.48 -6.34 6.50
CA GLY A 31 -9.68 -5.60 7.46
C GLY A 31 -10.20 -4.18 7.69
N THR A 32 -9.97 -3.68 8.89
CA THR A 32 -10.17 -2.25 9.21
C THR A 32 -8.85 -1.51 8.99
N VAL A 33 -8.96 -0.31 8.41
CA VAL A 33 -7.80 0.58 8.23
C VAL A 33 -7.23 0.92 9.61
N ARG A 34 -5.94 0.63 9.81
CA ARG A 34 -5.19 0.94 11.02
C ARG A 34 -4.49 2.29 10.90
N ASP A 35 -3.66 2.43 9.89
CA ASP A 35 -2.83 3.61 9.65
C ASP A 35 -2.47 3.71 8.16
N THR A 36 -1.78 4.79 7.80
CA THR A 36 -1.18 4.99 6.49
C THR A 36 0.33 5.07 6.62
N VAL A 37 1.03 4.53 5.62
CA VAL A 37 2.49 4.60 5.51
C VAL A 37 2.88 5.11 4.13
N THR A 38 3.89 5.97 4.06
CA THR A 38 4.47 6.38 2.78
C THR A 38 5.65 5.48 2.43
N ARG A 39 5.60 4.84 1.27
CA ARG A 39 6.68 4.05 0.69
C ARG A 39 7.28 4.78 -0.51
N ARG A 40 8.60 4.74 -0.61
CA ARG A 40 9.33 5.22 -1.79
C ARG A 40 9.51 4.05 -2.73
N LEU A 41 8.83 4.09 -3.87
CA LEU A 41 9.06 3.17 -4.97
C LEU A 41 10.05 3.79 -5.94
N ALA A 42 10.70 2.92 -6.74
CA ALA A 42 11.92 3.15 -7.48
C ALA A 42 12.07 4.54 -8.13
N HIS A 43 13.33 4.89 -8.41
CA HIS A 43 13.67 5.94 -9.35
C HIS A 43 13.02 5.62 -10.70
N GLU A 44 11.91 6.27 -11.00
CA GLU A 44 11.32 6.27 -12.32
C GLU A 44 12.21 7.17 -13.19
N PRO A 45 12.87 6.64 -14.24
CA PRO A 45 13.78 7.44 -15.06
C PRO A 45 12.97 8.36 -15.97
N LEU A 46 12.54 9.51 -15.44
CA LEU A 46 12.00 10.60 -16.26
C LEU A 46 13.14 11.52 -16.70
N GLY A 47 13.77 11.18 -17.83
CA GLY A 47 14.90 11.93 -18.37
C GLY A 47 16.18 11.81 -17.52
N TRP A 48 16.93 12.91 -17.39
CA TRP A 48 18.21 12.94 -16.65
C TRP A 48 18.05 13.15 -15.14
N ARG A 49 16.83 13.40 -14.65
CA ARG A 49 16.55 13.72 -13.25
C ARG A 49 15.89 12.55 -12.52
N PRO A 50 16.50 12.08 -11.42
CA PRO A 50 15.88 11.06 -10.61
C PRO A 50 14.49 11.40 -10.06
N THR A 51 13.47 10.63 -10.44
CA THR A 51 12.10 10.81 -9.96
C THR A 51 11.69 9.68 -9.02
N THR A 52 11.35 10.01 -7.78
CA THR A 52 10.89 9.03 -6.77
C THR A 52 9.38 9.10 -6.61
N LEU A 53 8.72 7.95 -6.56
CA LEU A 53 7.31 7.87 -6.20
C LEU A 53 7.17 7.72 -4.68
N ALA A 54 6.61 8.73 -4.02
CA ALA A 54 6.22 8.67 -2.61
C ALA A 54 4.75 8.26 -2.50
N VAL A 55 4.51 6.94 -2.43
CA VAL A 55 3.18 6.35 -2.42
C VAL A 55 2.68 6.18 -0.99
N THR A 56 1.56 6.81 -0.66
CA THR A 56 0.85 6.61 0.60
C THR A 56 -0.08 5.41 0.46
N ILE A 57 0.14 4.40 1.31
CA ILE A 57 -0.53 3.11 1.32
C ILE A 57 -1.26 2.97 2.65
N ARG A 58 -2.49 2.43 2.63
CA ARG A 58 -3.22 2.09 3.86
C ARG A 58 -2.75 0.74 4.37
N ARG A 59 -2.65 0.59 5.68
CA ARG A 59 -2.45 -0.71 6.32
C ARG A 59 -3.73 -1.15 6.98
N CYS A 60 -4.18 -2.34 6.62
CA CYS A 60 -5.37 -2.96 7.17
C CYS A 60 -4.98 -4.04 8.19
N ILE A 61 -5.68 -4.09 9.31
CA ILE A 61 -5.64 -5.21 10.26
C ILE A 61 -6.91 -6.00 10.13
N ALA A 62 -6.86 -7.32 10.36
CA ALA A 62 -8.07 -8.12 10.42
C ALA A 62 -9.07 -7.49 11.40
N ARG A 63 -10.35 -7.39 11.02
CA ARG A 63 -11.41 -7.25 12.03
C ARG A 63 -11.37 -8.53 12.84
N SER A 64 -10.73 -8.49 14.00
CA SER A 64 -10.81 -9.59 14.94
C SER A 64 -12.28 -9.78 15.30
N LEU A 65 -12.87 -10.87 14.83
CA LEU A 65 -13.89 -11.55 15.59
C LEU A 65 -13.34 -12.94 15.86
N SER A 66 -13.25 -13.28 17.13
CA SER A 66 -13.26 -14.64 17.64
C SER A 66 -14.23 -15.47 16.80
N LEU A 67 -13.76 -16.50 16.10
CA LEU A 67 -14.46 -17.72 15.65
C LEU A 67 -13.52 -18.46 14.67
N GLU A 68 -13.58 -19.78 14.70
CA GLU A 68 -12.60 -20.70 14.13
C GLU A 68 -12.18 -20.36 12.69
N VAL A 69 -10.88 -20.40 12.44
CA VAL A 69 -10.36 -20.60 11.08
C VAL A 69 -10.68 -22.07 10.75
N PRO A 70 -11.63 -22.40 9.85
CA PRO A 70 -11.66 -23.75 9.34
C PRO A 70 -10.37 -23.90 8.54
N THR A 71 -9.48 -24.77 9.02
CA THR A 71 -8.39 -25.28 8.20
C THR A 71 -9.02 -25.82 6.93
N ALA A 72 -8.58 -25.32 5.78
CA ALA A 72 -8.94 -25.87 4.50
C ALA A 72 -8.45 -27.33 4.44
N ASP A 73 -9.29 -28.25 4.89
CA ASP A 73 -9.24 -29.66 4.57
C ASP A 73 -10.68 -30.18 4.62
N ASP A 74 -11.36 -30.13 3.47
CA ASP A 74 -12.22 -31.23 3.04
C ASP A 74 -12.60 -31.02 1.56
N SER A 75 -11.86 -31.66 0.67
CA SER A 75 -12.34 -31.99 -0.67
C SER A 75 -11.57 -33.22 -1.16
N ARG A 76 -12.15 -34.38 -0.83
CA ARG A 76 -12.25 -35.62 -1.63
C ARG A 76 -11.28 -35.81 -2.81
#